data_AF-X1HW61-F1
#
_entry.id   AF-X1HW61-F1
#
_cell.length_a   1.000
_cell.length_b   1.000
_cell.length_c   1.000
_cell.angle_alpha   90.00
_cell.angle_beta   90.00
_cell.angle_gamma   90.00
#
_symmetry.space_group_name_H-M   'P 1'
#
loop_
_entity.id
_entity.type
_entity.pdbx_description
1 polymer ?
#
loop_
_entity_poly.entity_id
_entity_poly.type
_entity_poly.pdbx_seq_one_letter_code
_entity_poly.pdbx_strand_id
1 'polypeptide(L)'
;MMKREGLSPSIEVPDTIAELLAAGASVPFGQSGLVHVWGKNDMTTNQVMIISWVVREPPTAEYPEGRVAESYGDDAGTIGAGQDHEFIGGRFDINKAGNWTIAIGLFMNRADPVLVASYEGILCVVTAEEYIGSIVKKELEYDSVRGAIPVS
;
A
#
# COMPACT_ATOMS: atom_id res chain seq x y z
N MET A 1 -22.86 17.37 -48.82
CA MET A 1 -22.53 17.97 -47.51
C MET A 1 -23.71 17.65 -46.59
N MET A 2 -23.67 16.83 -45.53
CA MET A 2 -22.62 16.11 -44.81
C MET A 2 -23.21 14.75 -44.33
N LYS A 3 -22.40 13.70 -44.37
CA LYS A 3 -22.60 12.49 -43.54
C LYS A 3 -22.57 12.92 -42.06
N ARG A 4 -23.50 12.42 -41.25
CA ARG A 4 -23.35 12.42 -39.78
C ARG A 4 -23.16 10.97 -39.35
N GLU A 5 -21.92 10.55 -39.28
CA GLU A 5 -21.50 9.32 -38.61
C GLU A 5 -21.51 9.63 -37.11
N GLY A 6 -22.50 9.12 -36.40
CA GLY A 6 -22.53 9.13 -34.95
C GLY A 6 -21.65 7.99 -34.45
N LEU A 7 -20.38 8.27 -34.15
CA LEU A 7 -19.57 7.40 -33.30
C LEU A 7 -20.26 7.32 -31.94
N SER A 8 -20.81 6.17 -31.60
CA SER A 8 -21.06 5.82 -30.21
C SER A 8 -19.72 5.43 -29.60
N PRO A 9 -19.23 6.07 -28.53
CA PRO A 9 -18.14 5.49 -27.77
C PRO A 9 -18.72 4.29 -27.01
N SER A 10 -18.44 3.08 -27.50
CA SER A 10 -18.59 1.87 -26.70
C SER A 10 -17.59 1.97 -25.55
N ILE A 11 -18.04 2.42 -24.38
CA ILE A 11 -17.32 2.19 -23.14
C ILE A 11 -17.42 0.69 -22.90
N GLU A 12 -16.33 -0.02 -23.12
CA GLU A 12 -16.20 -1.40 -22.67
C GLU A 12 -16.26 -1.38 -21.14
N VAL A 13 -17.41 -1.76 -20.59
CA VAL A 13 -17.56 -2.01 -19.17
C VAL A 13 -16.93 -3.39 -18.92
N PRO A 14 -15.88 -3.50 -18.09
CA PRO A 14 -15.27 -4.79 -17.81
C PRO A 14 -16.28 -5.73 -17.18
N ASP A 15 -16.38 -6.93 -17.75
CA ASP A 15 -17.55 -7.82 -17.67
C ASP A 15 -17.56 -8.72 -16.42
N THR A 16 -16.72 -8.42 -15.42
CA THR A 16 -16.74 -9.16 -14.15
C THR A 16 -16.18 -8.36 -12.98
N ILE A 17 -16.94 -8.29 -11.87
CA ILE A 17 -16.48 -7.78 -10.57
C ILE A 17 -15.20 -8.52 -10.08
N ALA A 18 -14.92 -9.70 -10.62
CA ALA A 18 -13.70 -10.47 -10.36
C ALA A 18 -12.42 -9.80 -10.89
N GLU A 19 -12.46 -9.02 -11.98
CA GLU A 19 -11.29 -8.23 -12.44
C GLU A 19 -11.09 -6.96 -11.59
N LEU A 20 -12.16 -6.41 -11.01
CA LEU A 20 -12.09 -5.29 -10.05
C LEU A 20 -11.53 -5.71 -8.67
N LEU A 21 -11.46 -7.01 -8.40
CA LEU A 21 -10.93 -7.58 -7.15
C LEU A 21 -9.57 -8.28 -7.33
N ALA A 22 -8.91 -8.08 -8.47
CA ALA A 22 -7.53 -8.51 -8.67
C ALA A 22 -6.60 -7.70 -7.76
N ALA A 23 -6.30 -8.25 -6.57
CA ALA A 23 -5.26 -7.85 -5.62
C ALA A 23 -5.03 -6.34 -5.46
N GLY A 24 -5.81 -5.72 -4.58
CA GLY A 24 -5.60 -4.36 -4.10
C GLY A 24 -6.90 -3.82 -3.55
N ALA A 25 -7.18 -4.04 -2.26
CA ALA A 25 -8.33 -3.42 -1.62
C ALA A 25 -8.27 -1.90 -1.83
N SER A 26 -9.41 -1.26 -2.09
CA SER A 26 -9.47 0.21 -2.06
C SER A 26 -9.34 0.66 -0.62
N VAL A 27 -8.26 1.38 -0.30
CA VAL A 27 -7.97 1.84 1.06
C VAL A 27 -8.11 3.36 1.10
N PRO A 28 -8.89 3.92 2.05
CA PRO A 28 -8.96 5.36 2.23
C PRO A 28 -7.58 5.99 2.48
N PHE A 29 -7.41 7.24 2.04
CA PHE A 29 -6.19 7.98 2.32
C PHE A 29 -6.01 8.21 3.84
N GLY A 30 -4.77 8.12 4.33
CA GLY A 30 -4.42 8.41 5.73
C GLY A 30 -4.63 7.25 6.71
N GLN A 31 -4.86 6.04 6.21
CA GLN A 31 -4.94 4.83 7.03
C GLN A 31 -3.55 4.33 7.45
N SER A 32 -3.51 3.38 8.40
CA SER A 32 -2.30 2.66 8.78
C SER A 32 -2.36 1.22 8.25
N GLY A 33 -1.34 0.83 7.48
CA GLY A 33 -1.15 -0.54 6.99
C GLY A 33 -0.46 -1.43 8.03
N LEU A 34 -0.78 -2.73 7.97
CA LEU A 34 -0.10 -3.81 8.70
C LEU A 34 -0.21 -5.08 7.85
N VAL A 35 0.93 -5.67 7.47
CA VAL A 35 0.97 -6.89 6.65
C VAL A 35 1.00 -8.12 7.55
N HIS A 36 0.12 -9.08 7.25
CA HIS A 36 0.13 -10.43 7.80
C HIS A 36 0.33 -11.42 6.66
N VAL A 37 1.29 -12.33 6.79
CA VAL A 37 1.52 -13.41 5.83
C VAL A 37 1.50 -14.74 6.56
N TRP A 38 0.75 -15.71 6.03
CA TRP A 38 0.69 -17.07 6.57
C TRP A 38 1.47 -18.02 5.67
N GLY A 39 2.48 -18.68 6.24
CA GLY A 39 3.24 -19.73 5.58
C GLY A 39 2.85 -21.11 6.13
N LYS A 40 2.74 -22.11 5.26
CA LYS A 40 2.42 -23.49 5.63
C LYS A 40 3.57 -24.42 5.24
N ASN A 41 3.99 -25.27 6.17
CA ASN A 41 4.92 -26.36 5.85
C ASN A 41 4.13 -27.61 5.41
N ASP A 42 3.84 -27.74 4.11
CA ASP A 42 3.14 -28.92 3.56
C ASP A 42 4.05 -30.14 3.34
N MET A 43 5.30 -30.10 3.81
CA MET A 43 6.19 -31.26 3.74
C MET A 43 5.87 -32.27 4.84
N THR A 44 6.34 -33.51 4.65
CA THR A 44 6.25 -34.58 5.67
C THR A 44 7.29 -34.46 6.78
N THR A 45 8.21 -33.50 6.68
CA THR A 45 9.30 -33.26 7.64
C THR A 45 9.24 -31.83 8.16
N ASN A 46 9.83 -31.60 9.32
CA ASN A 46 10.01 -30.25 9.83
C ASN A 46 10.94 -29.45 8.91
N GLN A 47 10.67 -28.15 8.75
CA GLN A 47 11.49 -27.26 7.93
C GLN A 47 11.69 -25.91 8.58
N VAL A 48 12.85 -25.31 8.34
CA VAL A 48 13.06 -23.89 8.66
C VAL A 48 12.25 -23.04 7.69
N MET A 49 11.52 -22.05 8.21
CA MET A 49 10.76 -21.10 7.41
C MET A 49 11.23 -19.67 7.70
N ILE A 50 11.61 -18.96 6.65
CA ILE A 50 12.09 -17.58 6.70
C ILE A 50 11.25 -16.77 5.72
N ILE A 51 10.97 -15.51 6.05
CA ILE A 51 10.24 -14.61 5.16
C ILE A 51 10.98 -13.28 4.99
N SER A 52 10.77 -12.65 3.85
CA SER A 52 11.04 -11.23 3.68
C SER A 52 9.95 -10.58 2.83
N TRP A 53 9.68 -9.30 3.07
CA TRP A 53 8.91 -8.49 2.14
C TRP A 53 9.33 -7.03 2.13
N VAL A 54 8.95 -6.36 1.05
CA VAL A 54 9.11 -4.90 0.87
C VAL A 54 7.78 -4.34 0.39
N VAL A 55 7.22 -3.39 1.14
CA VAL A 55 6.07 -2.57 0.71
C VAL A 55 6.60 -1.27 0.13
N ARG A 56 6.08 -0.86 -1.03
CA ARG A 56 6.45 0.39 -1.68
C ARG A 56 5.26 1.31 -1.87
N GLU A 57 5.54 2.60 -1.69
CA GLU A 57 4.66 3.70 -2.04
C GLU A 57 4.38 3.71 -3.56
N PRO A 58 3.32 4.38 -4.01
CA PRO A 58 3.07 4.61 -5.44
C PRO A 58 4.25 5.33 -6.11
N PRO A 59 4.64 4.93 -7.33
CA PRO A 59 5.66 5.62 -8.10
C PRO A 59 5.37 7.11 -8.30
N THR A 60 6.43 7.91 -8.30
CA THR A 60 6.38 9.33 -8.67
C THR A 60 7.45 9.61 -9.72
N ALA A 61 7.44 10.79 -10.33
CA ALA A 61 8.50 11.20 -11.27
C ALA A 61 9.90 11.20 -10.62
N GLU A 62 9.98 11.47 -9.31
CA GLU A 62 11.24 11.44 -8.56
C GLU A 62 11.63 10.02 -8.13
N TYR A 63 10.64 9.16 -7.83
CA TYR A 63 10.83 7.77 -7.41
C TYR A 63 10.06 6.83 -8.33
N PRO A 64 10.61 6.43 -9.49
CA PRO A 64 9.90 5.63 -10.49
C PRO A 64 9.54 4.22 -10.02
N GLU A 65 10.20 3.72 -8.98
CA GLU A 65 9.88 2.43 -8.33
C GLU A 65 9.05 2.59 -7.05
N GLY A 66 8.76 3.83 -6.63
CA GLY A 66 8.20 4.10 -5.30
C GLY A 66 9.24 3.98 -4.18
N ARG A 67 9.04 4.74 -3.10
CA ARG A 67 9.86 4.63 -1.90
C ARG A 67 9.47 3.39 -1.10
N VAL A 68 10.42 2.81 -0.37
CA VAL A 68 10.13 1.73 0.57
C VAL A 68 9.38 2.31 1.77
N ALA A 69 8.14 1.87 1.98
CA ALA A 69 7.34 2.22 3.15
C ALA A 69 7.57 1.24 4.30
N GLU A 70 7.80 -0.03 3.97
CA GLU A 70 8.15 -1.08 4.92
C GLU A 70 9.15 -2.05 4.29
N SER A 71 10.13 -2.49 5.07
CA SER A 71 10.93 -3.67 4.79
C SER A 71 10.90 -4.55 6.02
N TYR A 72 10.54 -5.81 5.85
CA TYR A 72 10.43 -6.78 6.93
C TYR A 72 11.16 -8.06 6.57
N GLY A 73 11.71 -8.73 7.57
CA GLY A 73 12.20 -10.08 7.46
C GLY A 73 12.22 -10.76 8.82
N ASP A 74 11.89 -12.05 8.83
CA ASP A 74 11.88 -12.84 10.05
C ASP A 74 12.21 -14.31 9.75
N ASP A 75 12.76 -14.99 10.76
CA ASP A 75 13.09 -16.40 10.75
C ASP A 75 12.26 -17.09 11.84
N ALA A 76 11.19 -17.76 11.41
CA ALA A 76 10.27 -18.45 12.30
C ALA A 76 10.89 -19.70 12.95
N GLY A 77 12.12 -20.07 12.57
CA GLY A 77 12.76 -21.30 12.97
C GLY A 77 12.06 -22.51 12.35
N THR A 78 12.08 -23.62 13.10
CA THR A 78 11.61 -24.91 12.61
C THR A 78 10.10 -25.04 12.76
N ILE A 79 9.40 -25.11 11.63
CA ILE A 79 7.97 -25.34 11.54
C ILE A 79 7.71 -26.84 11.34
N GLY A 80 6.79 -27.38 12.15
CA GLY A 80 6.41 -28.78 12.09
C GLY A 80 5.75 -29.16 10.76
N ALA A 81 5.82 -30.43 10.38
CA ALA A 81 5.09 -30.95 9.23
C ALA A 81 3.59 -30.65 9.33
N GLY A 82 3.00 -30.11 8.26
CA GLY A 82 1.59 -29.71 8.16
C GLY A 82 1.19 -28.47 8.95
N GLN A 83 2.13 -27.83 9.67
CA GLN A 83 1.84 -26.65 10.51
C GLN A 83 1.94 -25.34 9.74
N ASP A 84 1.14 -24.37 10.19
CA ASP A 84 1.15 -23.00 9.69
C ASP A 84 1.95 -22.10 10.64
N HIS A 85 2.44 -20.97 10.10
CA HIS A 85 3.07 -19.90 10.87
C HIS A 85 2.63 -18.54 10.32
N GLU A 86 2.30 -17.62 11.22
CA GLU A 86 1.95 -16.25 10.89
C GLU A 86 3.16 -15.33 11.08
N PHE A 87 3.47 -14.56 10.04
CA PHE A 87 4.42 -13.47 10.07
C PHE A 87 3.67 -12.15 10.11
N ILE A 88 4.03 -11.27 11.03
CA ILE A 88 3.37 -9.97 11.24
C ILE A 88 4.41 -8.86 11.14
N GLY A 89 4.16 -7.91 10.24
CA GLY A 89 5.03 -6.77 9.98
C GLY A 89 4.99 -5.67 11.02
N GLY A 90 5.67 -4.58 10.68
CA GLY A 90 5.49 -3.28 11.30
C GLY A 90 4.27 -2.56 10.72
N ARG A 91 3.89 -1.46 11.38
CA ARG A 91 2.91 -0.52 10.84
C ARG A 91 3.58 0.51 9.94
N PHE A 92 2.86 0.93 8.90
CA PHE A 92 3.26 2.04 8.03
C PHE A 92 2.06 2.92 7.67
N ASP A 93 2.33 4.15 7.23
CA ASP A 93 1.30 5.13 6.90
C ASP A 93 0.93 5.05 5.42
N ILE A 94 -0.37 4.90 5.14
CA ILE A 94 -0.93 4.89 3.79
C ILE A 94 -1.31 6.35 3.44
N ASN A 95 -0.30 7.16 3.17
CA ASN A 95 -0.42 8.62 3.03
C ASN A 95 -0.15 9.15 1.60
N LYS A 96 -0.22 8.26 0.60
CA LYS A 96 -0.07 8.57 -0.83
C LYS A 96 -1.20 7.92 -1.61
N ALA A 97 -1.79 8.68 -2.53
CA ALA A 97 -2.74 8.14 -3.49
C ALA A 97 -2.02 7.35 -4.60
N GLY A 98 -2.66 6.31 -5.09
CA GLY A 98 -2.14 5.43 -6.15
C GLY A 98 -1.98 3.98 -5.71
N ASN A 99 -1.30 3.20 -6.55
CA ASN A 99 -1.07 1.78 -6.33
C ASN A 99 0.13 1.57 -5.41
N TRP A 100 -0.10 1.03 -4.22
CA TRP A 100 0.95 0.56 -3.33
C TRP A 100 1.28 -0.88 -3.71
N THR A 101 2.57 -1.24 -3.72
CA THR A 101 3.00 -2.58 -4.11
C THR A 101 3.67 -3.32 -2.97
N ILE A 102 3.71 -4.64 -3.07
CA ILE A 102 4.43 -5.51 -2.16
C ILE A 102 5.16 -6.60 -2.93
N ALA A 103 6.39 -6.90 -2.52
CA ALA A 103 7.15 -8.06 -2.95
C ALA A 103 7.45 -8.93 -1.73
N ILE A 104 7.12 -10.21 -1.77
CA ILE A 104 7.25 -11.19 -0.69
C ILE A 104 8.10 -12.36 -1.20
N GLY A 105 9.04 -12.82 -0.39
CA GLY A 105 9.75 -14.08 -0.57
C GLY A 105 9.62 -14.97 0.66
N LEU A 106 9.27 -16.24 0.46
CA LEU A 106 9.28 -17.28 1.48
C LEU A 106 10.42 -18.24 1.19
N PHE A 107 11.22 -18.55 2.20
CA PHE A 107 12.46 -19.30 2.08
C PHE A 107 12.49 -20.49 3.03
N MET A 108 13.27 -21.51 2.66
CA MET A 108 13.65 -22.63 3.51
C MET A 108 15.16 -22.69 3.70
N ASN A 109 15.60 -23.35 4.77
CA ASN A 109 17.00 -23.54 5.19
C ASN A 109 17.69 -22.25 5.69
N ARG A 110 18.25 -22.28 6.90
CA ARG A 110 18.91 -21.10 7.49
C ARG A 110 20.29 -20.79 6.92
N ALA A 111 21.11 -21.82 6.70
CA ALA A 111 22.50 -21.67 6.29
C ALA A 111 22.66 -21.32 4.80
N ASP A 112 21.71 -21.77 3.98
CA ASP A 112 21.64 -21.51 2.54
C ASP A 112 20.18 -21.33 2.14
N PRO A 113 19.60 -20.13 2.34
CA PRO A 113 18.19 -19.89 2.11
C PRO A 113 17.77 -20.12 0.65
N VAL A 114 16.81 -21.01 0.45
CA VAL A 114 16.21 -21.34 -0.84
C VAL A 114 14.84 -20.69 -0.94
N LEU A 115 14.61 -19.85 -1.96
CA LEU A 115 13.29 -19.29 -2.24
C LEU A 115 12.33 -20.39 -2.70
N VAL A 116 11.27 -20.61 -1.93
CA VAL A 116 10.27 -21.67 -2.21
C VAL A 116 8.94 -21.11 -2.71
N ALA A 117 8.63 -19.85 -2.39
CA ALA A 117 7.48 -19.14 -2.93
C ALA A 117 7.75 -17.64 -2.94
N SER A 118 7.12 -16.93 -3.88
CA SER A 118 7.15 -15.48 -3.93
C SER A 118 5.86 -14.91 -4.45
N TYR A 119 5.62 -13.65 -4.11
CA TYR A 119 4.54 -12.84 -4.65
C TYR A 119 5.07 -11.43 -4.91
N GLU A 120 4.73 -10.86 -6.07
CA GLU A 120 4.99 -9.46 -6.37
C GLU A 120 3.75 -8.88 -7.04
N GLY A 121 3.25 -7.76 -6.52
CA GLY A 121 2.04 -7.15 -7.06
C GLY A 121 1.53 -5.96 -6.27
N ILE A 122 0.28 -5.58 -6.55
CA ILE A 122 -0.41 -4.50 -5.86
C ILE A 122 -0.85 -5.00 -4.49
N LEU A 123 -0.46 -4.26 -3.44
CA LEU A 123 -0.94 -4.45 -2.08
C LEU A 123 -2.33 -3.83 -1.90
N CYS A 124 -2.45 -2.56 -2.29
CA CYS A 124 -3.69 -1.81 -2.21
C CYS A 124 -3.71 -0.64 -3.19
N VAL A 125 -4.90 -0.12 -3.45
CA VAL A 125 -5.09 1.09 -4.26
C VAL A 125 -5.69 2.16 -3.36
N VAL A 126 -4.98 3.28 -3.23
CA VAL A 126 -5.41 4.41 -2.41
C VAL A 126 -6.02 5.46 -3.32
N THR A 127 -7.30 5.73 -3.12
CA THR A 127 -7.95 6.87 -3.76
C THR A 127 -7.70 8.10 -2.87
N ALA A 128 -7.15 9.16 -3.45
CA ALA A 128 -7.19 10.46 -2.80
C ALA A 128 -8.66 10.86 -2.75
N GLU A 129 -9.22 11.01 -1.56
CA GLU A 129 -10.46 11.76 -1.42
C GLU A 129 -10.12 13.20 -1.85
N GLU A 130 -10.59 13.57 -3.04
CA GLU A 130 -10.65 14.97 -3.43
C GLU A 130 -11.55 15.64 -2.39
N TYR A 131 -10.96 16.45 -1.50
CA TYR A 131 -11.75 17.32 -0.65
C TYR A 131 -12.46 18.33 -1.56
N ILE A 132 -13.65 17.97 -2.04
CA ILE A 132 -14.53 18.86 -2.78
C ILE A 132 -15.05 19.89 -1.77
N GLY A 133 -14.33 21.01 -1.67
CA GLY A 133 -14.68 22.13 -0.80
C GLY A 133 -13.54 23.13 -0.68
N SER A 134 -13.82 24.41 -0.90
CA SER A 134 -12.88 25.50 -0.66
C SER A 134 -13.03 26.04 0.77
N ILE A 135 -11.92 26.25 1.47
CA ILE A 135 -11.91 27.11 2.66
C ILE A 135 -12.09 28.55 2.17
N VAL A 136 -13.29 29.10 2.34
CA VAL A 136 -13.66 30.43 1.80
C VAL A 136 -13.38 31.60 2.73
N LYS A 137 -12.95 31.35 3.98
CA LYS A 137 -12.83 32.40 5.00
C LYS A 137 -11.68 32.15 5.96
N LYS A 138 -10.83 33.17 6.14
CA LYS A 138 -9.79 33.26 7.18
C LYS A 138 -9.68 34.72 7.61
N GLU A 139 -10.06 35.05 8.84
CA GLU A 139 -10.03 36.41 9.39
C GLU A 139 -9.27 36.40 10.72
N LEU A 140 -8.51 37.47 10.97
CA LEU A 140 -7.83 37.75 12.23
C LEU A 140 -8.37 39.10 12.75
N GLU A 141 -9.06 39.08 13.88
CA GLU A 141 -9.57 40.28 14.55
C GLU A 141 -8.66 40.60 15.75
N TYR A 142 -8.13 41.82 15.79
CA TYR A 142 -7.43 42.36 16.96
C TYR A 142 -8.37 43.37 17.63
N ASP A 143 -8.66 43.15 18.91
CA ASP A 143 -9.54 43.96 19.73
C ASP A 143 -8.87 45.29 20.13
N SER A 144 -8.88 46.27 19.23
CA SER A 144 -8.98 47.71 19.52
C SER A 144 -8.06 48.40 20.56
N VAL A 145 -6.97 47.79 21.05
CA VAL A 145 -6.07 48.49 21.99
C VAL A 145 -4.94 49.20 21.25
N ARG A 146 -5.03 50.54 21.16
CA ARG A 146 -3.91 51.43 20.83
C ARG A 146 -3.27 51.95 22.12
N GLY A 147 -2.06 51.49 22.42
CA GLY A 147 -1.18 52.12 23.42
C GLY A 147 -0.34 53.22 22.77
N ALA A 148 -0.17 54.37 23.43
CA ALA A 148 0.74 55.42 22.98
C ALA A 148 2.20 55.00 23.21
N ILE A 149 3.08 55.22 22.22
CA ILE A 149 4.53 55.03 22.36
C ILE A 149 5.13 56.37 22.84
N PRO A 150 5.71 56.45 24.04
CA PRO A 150 6.46 57.63 24.44
C PRO A 150 7.77 57.70 23.64
N VAL A 151 8.03 58.87 23.05
CA VAL A 151 9.32 59.20 22.46
C VAL A 151 10.18 59.92 23.50
N SER A 152 11.39 59.39 23.70
CA SER A 152 12.55 60.07 24.28
C SER A 152 13.72 59.92 23.33
#